data_AF-A0A1Z9N3F1-F1
#
_entry.id   AF-A0A1Z9N3F1-F1
#
_cell.length_a   1.000
_cell.length_b   1.000
_cell.length_c   1.000
_cell.angle_alpha   90.00
_cell.angle_beta   90.00
_cell.angle_gamma   90.00
#
_symmetry.space_group_name_H-M   'P 1'
#
loop_
_entity.id
_entity.type
_entity.pdbx_description
1 polymer ?
#
loop_
_entity_poly.entity_id
_entity_poly.type
_entity_poly.pdbx_seq_one_letter_code
_entity_poly.pdbx_strand_id
1 'polypeptide(L)'
;MTALSFEYDMSDGAGQPPVVIVPEQTNITSGTAVQEKLITAARVFSDLLKPTFGPKGLDKMLYKSNGTTAVTNDGAKIVAEL
;
A
#
# COMPACT_ATOMS: atom_id res chain seq x y z
N MET A 1 67.53 -9.64 -17.65
CA MET A 1 66.43 -10.48 -18.19
C MET A 1 65.99 -11.37 -17.05
N THR A 2 64.75 -11.36 -16.57
CA THR A 2 63.50 -11.32 -17.34
C THR A 2 62.40 -10.65 -16.49
N ALA A 3 61.45 -10.04 -17.19
CA ALA A 3 60.54 -8.99 -16.75
C ALA A 3 59.51 -9.40 -15.69
N LEU A 4 59.18 -8.40 -14.87
CA LEU A 4 57.89 -8.22 -14.22
C LEU A 4 56.77 -8.29 -15.28
N SER A 5 55.91 -9.30 -15.20
CA SER A 5 54.63 -9.32 -15.90
C SER A 5 53.52 -9.10 -14.87
N PHE A 6 53.20 -7.83 -14.65
CA PHE A 6 51.95 -7.40 -14.03
C PHE A 6 50.81 -7.88 -14.95
N GLU A 7 50.00 -8.83 -14.50
CA GLU A 7 48.74 -9.18 -15.15
C GLU A 7 47.80 -7.98 -14.98
N TYR A 8 47.55 -7.24 -16.07
CA TYR A 8 46.51 -6.22 -16.11
C TYR A 8 45.19 -6.94 -16.46
N ASP A 9 44.43 -7.31 -15.42
CA ASP A 9 43.08 -7.85 -15.60
C ASP A 9 42.15 -6.73 -16.08
N MET A 10 41.88 -6.72 -17.38
CA MET A 10 40.77 -5.98 -17.98
C MET A 10 39.46 -6.70 -17.62
N SER A 11 38.97 -6.54 -16.38
CA SER A 11 37.56 -6.82 -16.09
C SER A 11 36.75 -5.58 -16.46
N ASP A 12 36.30 -5.57 -17.72
CA ASP A 12 35.39 -4.58 -18.28
C ASP A 12 34.15 -4.43 -17.38
N GLY A 13 33.76 -3.20 -17.10
CA GLY A 13 32.73 -2.85 -16.12
C GLY A 13 31.39 -3.53 -16.38
N ALA A 14 31.12 -4.61 -15.65
CA ALA A 14 29.82 -5.27 -15.62
C ALA A 14 29.24 -5.21 -14.20
N GLY A 15 28.48 -4.15 -13.96
CA GLY A 15 27.34 -4.11 -13.03
C GLY A 15 27.66 -4.42 -11.57
N GLN A 16 27.79 -3.36 -10.77
CA GLN A 16 27.61 -3.44 -9.32
C GLN A 16 26.41 -4.36 -8.99
N PRO A 17 26.53 -5.31 -8.04
CA PRO A 17 25.41 -6.12 -7.62
C PRO A 17 24.23 -5.20 -7.25
N PRO A 18 22.98 -5.58 -7.56
CA PRO A 18 21.83 -4.70 -7.42
C PRO A 18 21.78 -4.15 -5.99
N VAL A 19 22.05 -2.85 -5.86
CA VAL A 19 22.00 -2.17 -4.58
C VAL A 19 20.55 -2.28 -4.10
N VAL A 20 20.34 -2.94 -2.96
CA VAL A 20 19.02 -3.02 -2.35
C VAL A 20 18.73 -1.66 -1.72
N ILE A 21 17.90 -0.85 -2.38
CA ILE A 21 17.56 0.53 -1.96
C ILE A 21 16.48 0.55 -0.86
N VAL A 22 15.92 -0.63 -0.52
CA VAL A 22 14.83 -0.74 0.46
C VAL A 22 15.29 -1.45 1.74
N PRO A 23 14.83 -1.01 2.92
CA PRO A 23 15.02 -1.75 4.16
C PRO A 23 14.54 -3.20 4.01
N GLU A 24 15.18 -4.16 4.69
CA GLU A 24 14.85 -5.59 4.65
C GLU A 24 13.38 -5.89 5.04
N GLN A 25 12.75 -4.97 5.77
CA GLN A 25 11.34 -5.06 6.18
C GLN A 25 10.34 -4.56 5.12
N THR A 26 10.80 -4.15 3.94
CA THR A 26 9.95 -3.54 2.91
C THR A 26 9.35 -4.60 1.99
N ASN A 27 8.04 -4.78 2.07
CA ASN A 27 7.31 -5.63 1.14
C ASN A 27 6.87 -4.83 -0.10
N ILE A 28 7.48 -5.12 -1.25
CA ILE A 28 7.07 -4.53 -2.53
C ILE A 28 6.00 -5.43 -3.15
N THR A 29 4.76 -4.92 -3.25
CA THR A 29 3.71 -5.54 -4.07
C THR A 29 3.56 -4.72 -5.36
N SER A 30 3.50 -5.37 -6.52
CA SER A 30 3.35 -4.68 -7.81
C SER A 30 2.42 -5.45 -8.76
N GLY A 31 2.05 -4.79 -9.87
CA GLY A 31 1.24 -5.39 -10.93
C GLY A 31 -0.17 -5.80 -10.50
N THR A 32 -0.67 -6.89 -11.07
CA THR A 32 -2.05 -7.40 -10.89
C THR A 32 -2.41 -7.61 -9.41
N ALA A 33 -1.47 -8.05 -8.59
CA ALA A 33 -1.70 -8.28 -7.16
C ALA A 33 -2.08 -7.00 -6.40
N VAL A 34 -1.56 -5.83 -6.80
CA VAL A 34 -1.99 -4.54 -6.23
C VAL A 34 -3.40 -4.20 -6.68
N GLN A 35 -3.69 -4.40 -7.97
CA GLN A 35 -4.99 -4.10 -8.54
C GLN A 35 -6.11 -4.91 -7.86
N GLU A 36 -5.91 -6.20 -7.66
CA GLU A 36 -6.87 -7.08 -6.99
C GLU A 36 -7.11 -6.66 -5.52
N LYS A 37 -6.04 -6.29 -4.81
CA LYS A 37 -6.14 -5.76 -3.44
C LYS A 37 -6.97 -4.47 -3.39
N LEU A 38 -6.72 -3.54 -4.31
CA LEU A 38 -7.44 -2.27 -4.36
C LEU A 38 -8.92 -2.45 -4.74
N ILE A 39 -9.23 -3.33 -5.70
CA ILE A 39 -10.61 -3.67 -6.06
C ILE A 39 -11.35 -4.28 -4.86
N THR A 40 -10.69 -5.19 -4.14
CA THR A 40 -11.28 -5.82 -2.96
C THR A 40 -11.55 -4.80 -1.86
N ALA A 41 -10.58 -3.91 -1.58
CA ALA A 41 -10.78 -2.82 -0.63
C ALA A 41 -11.96 -1.93 -1.04
N ALA A 42 -12.03 -1.51 -2.30
CA ALA A 42 -13.13 -0.68 -2.81
C ALA A 42 -14.51 -1.36 -2.67
N ARG A 43 -14.59 -2.68 -2.89
CA ARG A 43 -15.82 -3.46 -2.68
C ARG A 43 -16.25 -3.43 -1.21
N VAL A 44 -15.32 -3.65 -0.28
CA VAL A 44 -15.61 -3.59 1.15
C VAL A 44 -16.14 -2.21 1.57
N PHE A 45 -15.50 -1.13 1.09
CA PHE A 45 -16.01 0.23 1.32
C PHE A 45 -17.41 0.44 0.71
N SER A 46 -17.64 -0.10 -0.49
CA SER A 46 -18.96 -0.02 -1.14
C SER A 46 -20.03 -0.72 -0.30
N ASP A 47 -19.78 -1.92 0.20
CA ASP A 47 -20.74 -2.68 1.01
C ASP A 47 -21.04 -1.99 2.35
N LEU A 48 -20.04 -1.33 2.94
CA LEU A 48 -20.21 -0.55 4.16
C LEU A 48 -21.11 0.68 3.96
N LEU A 49 -20.92 1.40 2.85
CA LEU A 49 -21.61 2.66 2.55
C LEU A 49 -22.96 2.47 1.85
N LYS A 50 -23.15 1.41 1.06
CA LYS A 50 -24.41 1.12 0.35
C LYS A 50 -25.69 1.26 1.19
N PRO A 51 -25.77 0.78 2.45
CA PRO A 51 -26.97 0.94 3.27
C PRO A 51 -27.25 2.39 3.72
N THR A 52 -26.33 3.34 3.53
CA THR A 52 -26.51 4.75 3.89
C THR A 52 -27.19 5.56 2.77
N PHE A 53 -27.37 4.97 1.58
CA PHE A 53 -27.90 5.70 0.43
C PHE A 53 -29.43 5.79 0.39
N GLY A 54 -29.90 6.96 -0.03
CA GLY A 54 -31.31 7.24 -0.30
C GLY A 54 -32.11 7.71 0.92
N PRO A 55 -33.40 8.03 0.73
CA PRO A 55 -34.28 8.56 1.79
C PRO A 55 -34.60 7.55 2.89
N LYS A 56 -34.33 6.26 2.65
CA LYS A 56 -34.40 5.17 3.64
C LYS A 56 -33.01 4.64 4.02
N GLY A 57 -31.96 5.42 3.75
CA GLY A 57 -30.60 5.12 4.19
C GLY A 57 -30.55 4.99 5.71
N LEU A 58 -29.73 4.05 6.18
CA LEU A 58 -29.50 3.79 7.60
C LEU A 58 -28.29 4.58 8.07
N ASP A 59 -28.46 5.29 9.18
CA ASP A 59 -27.34 5.91 9.86
C ASP A 59 -26.36 4.85 10.40
N LYS A 60 -25.08 5.20 10.40
CA LYS A 60 -24.04 4.42 11.07
C LYS A 60 -23.72 5.06 12.40
N MET A 61 -23.76 4.23 13.45
CA MET A 61 -23.19 4.58 14.74
C MET A 61 -21.69 4.24 14.73
N LEU A 62 -20.86 5.25 14.93
CA LEU A 62 -19.41 5.18 14.94
C LEU A 62 -18.93 5.36 16.38
N TYR A 63 -18.11 4.42 16.84
CA TYR A 63 -17.48 4.49 18.16
C TYR A 63 -16.02 4.89 18.00
N LYS A 64 -15.64 6.02 18.59
CA LYS A 64 -14.27 6.53 18.50
C LYS A 64 -13.41 5.99 19.64
N SER A 65 -12.10 5.92 19.40
CA SER A 65 -11.11 5.50 20.40
C SER A 65 -11.10 6.37 21.66
N ASN A 66 -11.53 7.62 21.55
CA ASN A 66 -11.67 8.56 22.68
C ASN A 66 -12.96 8.36 23.50
N GLY A 67 -13.76 7.33 23.20
CA GLY A 67 -15.00 7.01 23.92
C GLY A 67 -16.22 7.82 23.48
N THR A 68 -16.09 8.69 22.48
CA THR A 68 -17.25 9.43 21.93
C THR A 68 -17.95 8.62 20.84
N THR A 69 -19.26 8.82 20.73
CA THR A 69 -20.10 8.20 19.69
C THR A 69 -20.61 9.26 18.74
N ALA A 70 -20.59 8.97 17.44
CA ALA A 70 -21.25 9.77 16.41
C ALA A 70 -22.25 8.90 15.65
N VAL A 71 -23.39 9.46 15.27
CA VAL A 71 -24.39 8.79 14.42
C VAL A 71 -24.55 9.64 13.17
N THR A 72 -24.29 9.07 11.99
CA THR A 72 -24.35 9.81 10.73
C THR A 72 -24.66 8.93 9.53
N ASN A 73 -25.34 9.51 8.55
CA ASN A 73 -25.55 8.92 7.22
C ASN A 73 -24.54 9.41 6.17
N ASP A 74 -23.74 10.43 6.51
CA ASP A 74 -22.79 11.02 5.57
C ASP A 74 -21.60 10.09 5.34
N GLY A 75 -21.51 9.54 4.13
CA GLY A 75 -20.44 8.63 3.73
C GLY A 75 -19.03 9.23 3.84
N ALA A 76 -18.87 10.54 3.56
CA ALA A 76 -17.57 11.19 3.69
C ALA A 76 -17.12 11.22 5.16
N LYS A 77 -18.06 11.54 6.06
CA LYS A 77 -17.80 11.54 7.51
C LYS A 77 -17.53 10.13 8.04
N ILE A 78 -18.25 9.12 7.54
CA ILE A 78 -18.02 7.72 7.93
C ILE A 78 -16.59 7.29 7.57
N VAL A 79 -16.15 7.55 6.34
CA VAL A 79 -14.80 7.18 5.88
C VAL A 79 -13.70 7.91 6.65
N ALA A 80 -13.93 9.16 7.04
CA ALA A 80 -12.96 9.96 7.79
C ALA A 80 -12.79 9.53 9.26
N GLU A 81 -13.70 8.72 9.80
CA GLU A 81 -13.73 8.32 11.22
C GLU A 81 -13.43 6.82 11.42
N LEU A 82 -13.24 6.06 10.32
CA LEU A 82 -12.66 4.71 10.34
C LEU A 82 -11.14 4.78 10.53
#